data_AF-A0A1E3IM49-F1
#
_entry.id   AF-A0A1E3IM49-F1
#
_cell.length_a   1.000
_cell.length_b   1.000
_cell.length_c   1.000
_cell.angle_alpha   90.00
_cell.angle_beta   90.00
_cell.angle_gamma   90.00
#
_symmetry.space_group_name_H-M   'P 1'
#
loop_
_entity.id
_entity.type
_entity.pdbx_description
1 polymer ?
#
loop_
_entity_poly.entity_id
_entity_poly.type
_entity_poly.pdbx_seq_one_letter_code
_entity_poly.pdbx_strand_id
1 'polypeptide(L)'
;MTAGHKSKQSKRLSFQKTLLLFATLRSDSVDMGYTILLQWSFSIPAGRPTTLADIVSARVLEIYGHSTPTRSAIQLRTYRAQFPSSDIDPTQVSRYLTVMSPIQPPVPSSQAKPRDVNHVDDTAFLFMDDKSAGGTTALEAPGDTAVNESSKSKQRFQCIAVRPVSHVPPMLQSLLSPFVLGLTKAARTTASQTSSTPVPTPLPGSTFAVTSFTFPPLPSSSPSVTLRLHILPQTAGSIFLEGEHIGPSDGKTMEEIKKEIRDFLNQCVLEDTGEKKWKDCHEGTETRGLEGVERAKRTMSSLAQMLRRGSFI
;
A
#
# COMPACT_ATOMS: atom_id res chain seq x y z
N MET A 1 -11.04 18.39 67.93
CA MET A 1 -10.51 17.57 66.82
C MET A 1 -11.64 17.26 65.85
N THR A 2 -11.75 17.98 64.72
CA THR A 2 -12.38 17.50 63.47
C THR A 2 -12.32 18.62 62.41
N ALA A 3 -11.25 18.62 61.61
CA ALA A 3 -11.20 19.38 60.35
C ALA A 3 -10.29 18.62 59.38
N GLY A 4 -10.86 18.00 58.34
CA GLY A 4 -10.03 17.22 57.42
C GLY A 4 -10.68 16.52 56.22
N HIS A 5 -11.96 16.74 55.89
CA HIS A 5 -12.60 15.94 54.83
C HIS A 5 -13.15 16.68 53.59
N LYS A 6 -13.27 18.02 53.60
CA LYS A 6 -13.91 18.76 52.49
C LYS A 6 -12.99 19.16 51.32
N SER A 7 -11.66 19.09 51.46
CA SER A 7 -10.72 19.58 50.44
C SER A 7 -10.50 18.62 49.25
N LYS A 8 -10.62 17.30 49.46
CA LYS A 8 -10.34 16.32 48.38
C LYS A 8 -11.47 16.17 47.35
N GLN A 9 -12.71 16.48 47.71
CA GLN A 9 -13.86 16.31 46.81
C GLN A 9 -13.96 17.43 45.75
N SER A 10 -13.61 18.67 46.12
CA SER A 10 -13.66 19.81 45.21
C SER A 10 -12.61 19.72 44.08
N LYS A 11 -11.40 19.21 44.38
CA LYS A 11 -10.35 19.00 43.37
C LYS A 11 -10.69 17.89 42.36
N ARG A 12 -11.41 16.84 42.77
CA ARG A 12 -11.87 15.77 41.85
C ARG A 12 -12.94 16.26 40.88
N LEU A 13 -13.88 17.10 41.31
CA LEU A 13 -14.90 17.66 40.42
C LEU A 13 -14.33 18.65 39.40
N SER A 14 -13.31 19.44 39.77
CA SER A 14 -12.63 20.33 38.83
C SER A 14 -11.88 19.55 37.76
N PHE A 15 -11.16 18.48 38.14
CA PHE A 15 -10.42 17.65 37.17
C PHE A 15 -11.35 16.90 36.22
N GLN A 16 -12.49 16.38 36.70
CA GLN A 16 -13.48 15.73 35.83
C GLN A 16 -14.19 16.70 34.89
N LYS A 17 -14.46 17.94 35.31
CA LYS A 17 -15.02 18.97 34.41
C LYS A 17 -14.02 19.39 33.34
N THR A 18 -12.73 19.51 33.66
CA THR A 18 -11.68 19.78 32.67
C THR A 18 -11.51 18.61 31.70
N LEU A 19 -11.55 17.36 32.17
CA LEU A 19 -11.50 16.16 31.32
C LEU A 19 -12.73 16.04 30.41
N LEU A 20 -13.93 16.38 30.91
CA LEU A 20 -15.13 16.45 30.07
C LEU A 20 -15.02 17.58 29.04
N LEU A 21 -14.45 18.74 29.39
CA LEU A 21 -14.26 19.84 28.44
C LEU A 21 -13.28 19.45 27.32
N PHE A 22 -12.19 18.73 27.63
CA PHE A 22 -11.28 18.18 26.62
C PHE A 22 -11.89 17.04 25.80
N ALA A 23 -12.76 16.23 26.39
CA ALA A 23 -13.47 15.17 25.68
C ALA A 23 -14.60 15.70 24.78
N THR A 24 -15.20 16.86 25.11
CA THR A 24 -16.32 17.47 24.35
C THR A 24 -15.82 18.48 23.31
N LEU A 25 -14.56 18.94 23.40
CA LEU A 25 -13.91 19.77 22.37
C LEU A 25 -13.16 18.96 21.30
N ARG A 26 -13.12 17.62 21.41
CA ARG A 26 -13.03 16.77 20.21
C ARG A 26 -14.38 16.83 19.51
N SER A 27 -14.60 17.94 18.81
CA SER A 27 -15.56 17.97 17.73
C SER A 27 -15.27 16.75 16.85
N ASP A 28 -16.29 15.92 16.64
CA ASP A 28 -16.31 14.79 15.72
C ASP A 28 -16.17 15.27 14.26
N SER A 29 -15.17 16.10 13.95
CA SER A 29 -14.70 16.26 12.57
C SER A 29 -14.01 14.96 12.22
N VAL A 30 -14.79 14.01 11.73
CA VAL A 30 -14.25 12.78 11.16
C VAL A 30 -13.40 13.20 9.97
N ASP A 31 -12.08 13.25 10.16
CA ASP A 31 -11.14 13.56 9.09
C ASP A 31 -11.37 12.56 7.96
N MET A 32 -11.79 13.07 6.80
CA MET A 32 -12.00 12.24 5.64
C MET A 32 -10.68 12.08 4.91
N GLY A 33 -10.11 10.88 4.95
CA GLY A 33 -8.93 10.52 4.17
C GLY A 33 -9.31 10.05 2.77
N TYR A 34 -8.77 10.69 1.73
CA TYR A 34 -8.95 10.28 0.35
C TYR A 34 -7.61 10.08 -0.36
N THR A 35 -7.46 8.95 -1.05
CA THR A 35 -6.25 8.66 -1.83
C THR A 35 -6.59 8.28 -3.27
N ILE A 36 -5.96 8.97 -4.23
CA ILE A 36 -6.04 8.69 -5.66
C ILE A 36 -4.65 8.33 -6.18
N LEU A 37 -4.58 7.27 -6.97
CA LEU A 37 -3.38 6.88 -7.71
C LEU A 37 -3.53 7.21 -9.20
N LEU A 38 -2.50 7.83 -9.76
CA LEU A 38 -2.32 8.07 -11.19
C LEU A 38 -1.09 7.30 -11.65
N GLN A 39 -1.25 6.39 -12.61
CA GLN A 39 -0.15 5.88 -13.41
C GLN A 39 -0.06 6.72 -14.69
N TRP A 40 1.07 7.36 -14.89
CA TRP A 40 1.37 8.08 -16.12
C TRP A 40 2.47 7.35 -16.88
N SER A 41 2.20 7.02 -18.13
CA SER A 41 3.15 6.35 -19.02
C SER A 41 3.45 7.24 -20.21
N PHE A 42 4.73 7.49 -20.48
CA PHE A 42 5.14 8.35 -21.58
C PHE A 42 6.44 7.85 -22.20
N SER A 43 6.41 7.62 -23.50
CA SER A 43 7.58 7.21 -24.28
C SER A 43 8.40 8.44 -24.63
N ILE A 44 9.53 8.60 -23.95
CA ILE A 44 10.45 9.72 -24.22
C ILE A 44 11.09 9.50 -25.60
N PRO A 45 11.10 10.51 -26.49
CA PRO A 45 11.77 10.41 -27.78
C PRO A 45 13.23 9.98 -27.63
N ALA A 46 13.68 9.07 -28.50
CA ALA A 46 15.03 8.55 -28.48
C ALA A 46 16.07 9.68 -28.61
N GLY A 47 17.18 9.56 -27.88
CA GLY A 47 18.29 10.52 -27.91
C GLY A 47 18.20 11.65 -26.87
N ARG A 48 17.16 11.69 -26.03
CA ARG A 48 17.11 12.60 -24.87
C ARG A 48 17.71 11.93 -23.63
N PRO A 49 18.58 12.60 -22.87
CA PRO A 49 19.15 12.06 -21.63
C PRO A 49 18.19 12.15 -20.44
N THR A 50 17.02 12.76 -20.61
CA THR A 50 16.06 13.02 -19.53
C THR A 50 15.19 11.79 -19.25
N THR A 51 15.00 11.43 -17.98
CA THR A 51 14.08 10.35 -17.58
C THR A 51 12.69 10.89 -17.26
N LEU A 52 11.69 9.99 -17.20
CA LEU A 52 10.32 10.36 -16.83
C LEU A 52 10.27 10.91 -15.40
N ALA A 53 11.09 10.34 -14.52
CA ALA A 53 11.26 10.78 -13.15
C ALA A 53 11.77 12.22 -13.09
N ASP A 54 12.73 12.61 -13.93
CA ASP A 54 13.26 13.97 -13.95
C ASP A 54 12.20 14.98 -14.39
N ILE A 55 11.43 14.64 -15.44
CA ILE A 55 10.35 15.49 -15.96
C ILE A 55 9.30 15.75 -14.87
N VAL A 56 8.80 14.70 -14.23
CA VAL A 56 7.77 14.83 -13.19
C VAL A 56 8.35 15.51 -11.94
N SER A 57 9.56 15.16 -11.53
CA SER A 57 10.19 15.78 -10.36
C SER A 57 10.37 17.28 -10.54
N ALA A 58 10.76 17.74 -11.74
CA ALA A 58 10.85 19.16 -12.04
C ALA A 58 9.49 19.87 -11.87
N ARG A 59 8.42 19.31 -12.43
CA ARG A 59 7.05 19.87 -12.32
C ARG A 59 6.53 19.88 -10.89
N VAL A 60 6.78 18.80 -10.15
CA VAL A 60 6.42 18.71 -8.74
C VAL A 60 7.17 19.77 -7.93
N LEU A 61 8.46 19.97 -8.18
CA LEU A 61 9.25 21.02 -7.51
C LEU A 61 8.80 22.43 -7.89
N GLU A 62 8.29 22.66 -9.10
CA GLU A 62 7.66 23.94 -9.47
C GLU A 62 6.43 24.23 -8.60
N ILE A 63 5.59 23.21 -8.34
CA ILE A 63 4.37 23.33 -7.52
C ILE A 63 4.71 23.45 -6.04
N TYR A 64 5.61 22.59 -5.55
CA TYR A 64 5.97 22.47 -4.14
C TYR A 64 7.09 23.43 -3.69
N GLY A 65 7.64 24.21 -4.62
CA GLY A 65 8.76 25.10 -4.40
C GLY A 65 9.98 24.38 -3.84
N HIS A 66 10.59 24.97 -2.81
CA HIS A 66 11.81 24.47 -2.17
C HIS A 66 11.55 23.43 -1.06
N SER A 67 10.33 22.88 -0.97
CA SER A 67 10.07 21.86 0.06
C SER A 67 10.85 20.58 -0.27
N THR A 68 11.59 20.09 0.72
CA THR A 68 12.44 18.90 0.54
C THR A 68 11.58 17.64 0.70
N PRO A 69 11.46 16.79 -0.33
CA PRO A 69 10.69 15.55 -0.19
C PRO A 69 11.40 14.58 0.75
N THR A 70 10.60 13.81 1.48
CA THR A 70 11.11 12.65 2.23
C THR A 70 11.26 11.47 1.28
N ARG A 71 12.48 10.96 1.12
CA ARG A 71 12.77 9.80 0.30
C ARG A 71 12.60 8.50 1.10
N SER A 72 11.89 7.54 0.52
CA SER A 72 11.77 6.17 1.01
C SER A 72 11.86 5.18 -0.15
N ALA A 73 11.85 3.88 0.15
CA ALA A 73 11.75 2.86 -0.88
C ALA A 73 10.76 1.77 -0.45
N ILE A 74 10.15 1.10 -1.42
CA ILE A 74 9.30 -0.07 -1.22
C ILE A 74 10.00 -1.24 -1.88
N GLN A 75 10.35 -2.27 -1.12
CA GLN A 75 10.79 -3.54 -1.67
C GLN A 75 9.57 -4.31 -2.13
N LEU A 76 9.60 -4.79 -3.37
CA LEU A 76 8.63 -5.76 -3.87
C LEU A 76 9.34 -7.08 -4.07
N ARG A 77 8.81 -8.13 -3.46
CA ARG A 77 9.26 -9.49 -3.67
C ARG A 77 8.07 -10.35 -4.12
N THR A 78 8.15 -10.86 -5.33
CA THR A 78 7.09 -11.68 -5.92
C THR A 78 7.49 -13.15 -5.91
N TYR A 79 6.64 -13.98 -5.31
CA TYR A 79 6.72 -15.42 -5.33
C TYR A 79 5.65 -15.97 -6.28
N ARG A 80 6.04 -16.96 -7.08
CA ARG A 80 5.11 -17.69 -7.94
C ARG A 80 4.86 -19.05 -7.31
N ALA A 81 3.61 -19.34 -6.99
CA ALA A 81 3.21 -20.67 -6.57
C ALA A 81 2.86 -21.51 -7.81
N GLN A 82 3.48 -22.67 -7.92
CA GLN A 82 3.10 -23.72 -8.86
C GLN A 82 2.49 -24.85 -8.04
N PHE A 83 1.19 -25.05 -8.16
CA PHE A 83 0.53 -26.21 -7.59
C PHE A 83 0.42 -27.28 -8.68
N PRO A 84 0.77 -28.54 -8.42
CA PRO A 84 0.46 -29.62 -9.34
C PRO A 84 -1.07 -29.72 -9.43
N SER A 85 -1.63 -29.25 -10.55
CA SER A 85 -3.05 -29.44 -10.83
C SER A 85 -3.29 -30.89 -11.21
N SER A 86 -4.23 -31.54 -10.53
CA SER A 86 -4.85 -32.77 -11.04
C SER A 86 -5.71 -32.40 -12.25
N ASP A 87 -5.33 -32.91 -13.43
CA ASP A 87 -6.11 -32.98 -14.68
C ASP A 87 -6.56 -31.69 -15.39
N ILE A 88 -6.10 -30.50 -15.00
CA ILE A 88 -6.36 -29.27 -15.76
C ILE A 88 -5.04 -28.63 -16.20
N ASP A 89 -5.01 -28.30 -17.50
CA ASP A 89 -3.94 -27.67 -18.28
C ASP A 89 -3.01 -26.79 -17.40
N PRO A 90 -1.72 -27.15 -17.23
CA PRO A 90 -0.79 -26.52 -16.27
C PRO A 90 -0.54 -25.02 -16.52
N THR A 91 -1.04 -24.49 -17.63
CA THR A 91 -1.00 -23.07 -17.98
C THR A 91 -2.02 -22.22 -17.21
N GLN A 92 -3.07 -22.80 -16.60
CA GLN A 92 -4.24 -22.03 -16.15
C GLN A 92 -4.24 -21.54 -14.68
N VAL A 93 -3.43 -22.08 -13.77
CA VAL A 93 -3.53 -21.72 -12.33
C VAL A 93 -2.20 -21.25 -11.73
N SER A 94 -1.63 -20.18 -12.28
CA SER A 94 -0.52 -19.48 -11.61
C SER A 94 -1.06 -18.50 -10.56
N ARG A 95 -0.72 -18.74 -9.29
CA ARG A 95 -0.99 -17.81 -8.18
C ARG A 95 0.28 -17.04 -7.83
N TYR A 96 0.13 -15.73 -7.66
CA TYR A 96 1.24 -14.85 -7.32
C TYR A 96 1.03 -14.27 -5.93
N LEU A 97 2.07 -14.32 -5.11
CA LEU A 97 2.16 -13.63 -3.82
C LEU A 97 3.21 -12.54 -3.94
N THR A 98 2.82 -11.28 -3.82
CA THR A 98 3.75 -10.14 -3.80
C THR A 98 3.81 -9.58 -2.39
N VAL A 99 5.00 -9.47 -1.84
CA VAL A 99 5.25 -8.81 -0.56
C VAL A 99 5.78 -7.42 -0.83
N MET A 100 5.11 -6.41 -0.30
CA MET A 100 5.53 -5.02 -0.33
C MET A 100 5.99 -4.62 1.06
N SER A 101 7.24 -4.19 1.18
CA SER A 101 7.85 -3.85 2.47
C SER A 101 8.54 -2.50 2.39
N PRO A 102 8.25 -1.55 3.29
CA PRO A 102 8.96 -0.29 3.33
C PRO A 102 10.43 -0.53 3.70
N ILE A 103 11.34 0.03 2.92
CA ILE A 103 12.77 0.08 3.20
C ILE A 103 13.07 1.49 3.66
N GLN A 104 13.64 1.61 4.85
CA GLN A 104 14.20 2.88 5.28
C GLN A 104 15.52 3.16 4.56
N PRO A 105 15.76 4.40 4.12
CA PRO A 105 17.09 4.77 3.64
C PRO A 105 18.10 4.59 4.78
N PRO A 106 19.33 4.11 4.47
CA PRO A 106 20.39 4.02 5.46
C PRO A 106 20.68 5.43 5.99
N VAL A 107 20.52 5.63 7.30
CA VAL A 107 20.90 6.91 7.92
C VAL A 107 22.41 6.92 8.07
N PRO A 108 23.11 7.97 7.63
CA PRO A 108 24.53 8.11 7.93
C PRO A 108 24.73 8.11 9.46
N SER A 109 25.72 7.34 9.93
CA SER A 109 26.00 7.12 11.36
C SER A 109 26.23 8.39 12.16
N SER A 110 26.59 9.50 11.50
CA SER A 110 26.80 10.82 12.10
C SER A 110 25.52 11.59 12.48
N GLN A 111 24.33 11.12 12.05
CA GLN A 111 23.04 11.77 12.33
C GLN A 111 22.05 10.89 13.09
N ALA A 112 22.55 9.84 13.76
CA ALA A 112 21.74 8.98 14.63
C ALA A 112 21.30 9.73 15.91
N LYS A 113 20.44 10.75 15.77
CA LYS A 113 19.60 11.16 16.90
C LYS A 113 18.70 9.97 17.27
N PRO A 114 18.43 9.75 18.57
CA PRO A 114 17.44 8.76 18.98
C PRO A 114 16.13 9.14 18.30
N ARG A 115 15.74 8.36 17.29
CA ARG A 115 14.50 8.55 16.55
C ARG A 115 13.37 8.39 17.56
N ASP A 116 12.45 9.34 17.60
CA ASP A 116 11.19 9.14 18.28
C ASP A 116 10.58 7.83 17.78
N VAL A 117 10.26 6.93 18.72
CA VAL A 117 9.74 5.57 18.50
C VAL A 117 8.35 5.59 17.82
N ASN A 118 7.82 6.78 17.52
CA ASN A 118 6.52 6.95 16.89
C ASN A 118 6.65 7.04 15.37
N HIS A 119 6.15 5.99 14.72
CA HIS A 119 5.74 5.91 13.31
C HIS A 119 6.80 5.64 12.23
N VAL A 120 7.68 4.67 12.47
CA VAL A 120 8.09 3.83 11.32
C VAL A 120 6.96 2.85 11.06
N ASP A 121 6.32 2.93 9.89
CA ASP A 121 5.30 1.95 9.52
C ASP A 121 5.96 0.58 9.30
N ASP A 122 6.06 -0.22 10.37
CA ASP A 122 6.66 -1.55 10.40
C ASP A 122 5.68 -2.62 9.85
N THR A 123 5.02 -2.29 8.74
CA THR A 123 4.00 -3.11 8.11
C THR A 123 4.48 -3.62 6.75
N ALA A 124 4.44 -4.93 6.56
CA ALA A 124 4.48 -5.54 5.23
C ALA A 124 3.06 -5.76 4.71
N PHE A 125 2.87 -5.57 3.40
CA PHE A 125 1.61 -5.85 2.72
C PHE A 125 1.79 -7.07 1.82
N LEU A 126 1.01 -8.11 2.09
CA LEU A 126 0.98 -9.36 1.33
C LEU A 126 -0.19 -9.29 0.35
N PHE A 127 0.13 -9.20 -0.93
CA PHE A 127 -0.82 -9.13 -2.02
C PHE A 127 -0.89 -10.46 -2.77
N MET A 128 -2.09 -11.04 -2.85
CA MET A 128 -2.38 -12.28 -3.55
C MET A 128 -3.20 -11.99 -4.80
N ASP A 129 -2.76 -12.50 -5.96
CA ASP A 129 -3.54 -12.55 -7.21
C ASP A 129 -3.98 -13.99 -7.47
N ASP A 130 -5.26 -14.27 -7.24
CA ASP A 130 -5.88 -15.55 -7.54
C ASP A 130 -6.65 -15.47 -8.86
N LYS A 131 -5.94 -15.74 -9.96
CA LYS A 131 -6.53 -15.78 -11.32
C LYS A 131 -7.64 -16.83 -11.46
N SER A 132 -7.69 -17.84 -10.59
CA SER A 132 -8.72 -18.89 -10.63
C SER A 132 -10.11 -18.37 -10.24
N ALA A 133 -10.20 -17.23 -9.55
CA ALA A 133 -11.47 -16.65 -9.12
C ALA A 133 -12.23 -15.90 -10.24
N GLY A 134 -11.62 -15.67 -11.41
CA GLY A 134 -12.20 -14.89 -12.51
C GLY A 134 -12.76 -15.70 -13.68
N GLY A 135 -12.77 -17.04 -13.60
CA GLY A 135 -13.15 -17.94 -14.69
C GLY A 135 -14.62 -18.32 -14.70
N THR A 136 -15.52 -17.36 -14.92
CA THR A 136 -16.87 -17.65 -15.45
C THR A 136 -17.20 -16.63 -16.52
N THR A 137 -16.66 -16.84 -17.72
CA THR A 137 -17.36 -16.45 -18.94
C THR A 137 -18.68 -17.21 -18.95
N ALA A 138 -19.77 -16.47 -18.76
CA ALA A 138 -21.12 -16.97 -18.84
C ALA A 138 -21.36 -17.65 -20.20
N LEU A 139 -21.51 -18.97 -20.17
CA LEU A 139 -22.34 -19.69 -21.14
C LEU A 139 -23.64 -19.98 -20.40
N GLU A 140 -24.69 -19.30 -20.84
CA GLU A 140 -26.05 -19.44 -20.32
C GLU A 140 -26.50 -20.90 -20.38
N ALA A 141 -26.89 -21.44 -19.21
CA ALA A 141 -27.76 -22.60 -19.13
C ALA A 141 -28.96 -22.20 -18.25
N PRO A 142 -30.20 -22.28 -18.73
CA PRO A 142 -31.37 -21.98 -17.93
C PRO A 142 -31.68 -23.20 -17.06
N GLY A 143 -31.50 -23.06 -15.76
CA GLY A 143 -31.81 -24.11 -14.79
C GLY A 143 -32.26 -23.51 -13.48
N ASP A 144 -33.57 -23.35 -13.33
CA ASP A 144 -34.27 -23.00 -12.11
C ASP A 144 -33.86 -23.91 -10.94
N THR A 145 -33.13 -23.39 -9.95
CA THR A 145 -33.43 -23.65 -8.54
C THR A 145 -32.78 -22.59 -7.65
N ALA A 146 -33.61 -21.79 -6.98
CA ALA A 146 -33.19 -20.84 -5.98
C ALA A 146 -32.71 -21.55 -4.70
N VAL A 147 -31.43 -21.38 -4.35
CA VAL A 147 -30.95 -21.44 -2.97
C VAL A 147 -30.12 -20.19 -2.71
N ASN A 148 -30.67 -19.36 -1.85
CA ASN A 148 -30.21 -18.03 -1.46
C ASN A 148 -29.03 -18.16 -0.47
N GLU A 149 -27.84 -18.47 -0.97
CA GLU A 149 -26.58 -18.17 -0.27
C GLU A 149 -25.98 -16.94 -0.92
N SER A 150 -25.70 -15.91 -0.11
CA SER A 150 -25.00 -14.69 -0.54
C SER A 150 -23.64 -15.07 -1.11
N SER A 151 -23.58 -15.27 -2.42
CA SER A 151 -22.37 -15.59 -3.17
C SER A 151 -21.47 -14.37 -3.16
N LYS A 152 -20.67 -14.22 -2.10
CA LYS A 152 -19.49 -13.35 -2.10
C LYS A 152 -18.60 -13.86 -3.22
N SER A 153 -18.72 -13.25 -4.40
CA SER A 153 -17.83 -13.51 -5.52
C SER A 153 -16.40 -13.46 -4.99
N LYS A 154 -15.65 -14.54 -5.23
CA LYS A 154 -14.28 -14.65 -4.72
C LYS A 154 -13.48 -13.46 -5.26
N GLN A 155 -13.04 -12.56 -4.39
CA GLN A 155 -12.25 -11.42 -4.80
C GLN A 155 -10.92 -11.94 -5.38
N ARG A 156 -10.68 -11.65 -6.66
CA ARG A 156 -9.43 -12.03 -7.35
C ARG A 156 -8.18 -11.54 -6.62
N PHE A 157 -8.26 -10.37 -6.01
CA PHE A 157 -7.14 -9.74 -5.31
C PHE A 157 -7.41 -9.70 -3.82
N GLN A 158 -6.43 -10.14 -3.02
CA GLN A 158 -6.48 -10.05 -1.56
C GLN A 158 -5.22 -9.36 -1.05
N CYS A 159 -5.38 -8.46 -0.08
CA CYS A 159 -4.27 -7.75 0.56
C CYS A 159 -4.34 -7.93 2.07
N ILE A 160 -3.23 -8.34 2.69
CA ILE A 160 -3.11 -8.56 4.13
C ILE A 160 -1.97 -7.68 4.65
N ALA A 161 -2.22 -6.93 5.72
CA ALA A 161 -1.19 -6.18 6.43
C ALA A 161 -0.61 -7.05 7.55
N VAL A 162 0.72 -7.12 7.65
CA VAL A 162 1.43 -7.96 8.63
C VAL A 162 2.48 -7.13 9.35
N ARG A 163 2.52 -7.24 10.69
CA ARG A 163 3.49 -6.57 11.57
C ARG A 163 4.13 -7.59 12.53
N PRO A 164 5.43 -7.47 12.85
CA PRO A 164 6.40 -6.54 12.25
C PRO A 164 6.85 -7.01 10.85
N VAL A 165 7.37 -6.09 10.04
CA VAL A 165 7.88 -6.39 8.68
C VAL A 165 8.99 -7.44 8.71
N SER A 166 9.80 -7.42 9.78
CA SER A 166 10.96 -8.30 10.00
C SER A 166 10.57 -9.78 10.12
N HIS A 167 9.34 -10.09 10.51
CA HIS A 167 8.86 -11.46 10.65
C HIS A 167 8.38 -12.06 9.33
N VAL A 168 8.09 -11.25 8.31
CA VAL A 168 7.50 -11.74 7.05
C VAL A 168 8.46 -12.61 6.25
N PRO A 169 9.72 -12.20 5.97
CA PRO A 169 10.65 -13.06 5.24
C PRO A 169 10.90 -14.43 5.88
N PRO A 170 11.23 -14.56 7.19
CA PRO A 170 11.46 -15.88 7.79
C PRO A 170 10.17 -16.71 7.90
N MET A 171 9.01 -16.08 8.11
CA MET A 171 7.72 -16.77 8.10
C MET A 171 7.43 -17.37 6.72
N LEU A 172 7.57 -16.58 5.66
CA LEU A 172 7.34 -17.06 4.29
C LEU A 172 8.38 -18.12 3.89
N GLN A 173 9.63 -17.97 4.30
CA GLN A 173 10.65 -19.00 4.08
C GLN A 173 10.26 -20.32 4.75
N SER A 174 9.76 -20.28 5.99
CA SER A 174 9.33 -21.48 6.72
C SER A 174 8.09 -22.13 6.10
N LEU A 175 7.11 -21.32 5.69
CA LEU A 175 5.85 -21.81 5.09
C LEU A 175 6.04 -22.32 3.66
N LEU A 176 6.91 -21.68 2.87
CA LEU A 176 7.07 -21.95 1.44
C LEU A 176 8.26 -22.87 1.12
N SER A 177 9.22 -23.05 2.03
CA SER A 177 10.35 -23.98 1.86
C SER A 177 9.91 -25.39 1.42
N PRO A 178 8.83 -26.00 1.98
CA PRO A 178 8.35 -27.30 1.52
C PRO A 178 7.82 -27.34 0.08
N PHE A 179 7.31 -26.20 -0.42
CA PHE A 179 6.69 -26.09 -1.75
C PHE A 179 7.72 -25.75 -2.83
N VAL A 180 8.73 -24.95 -2.49
CA VAL A 180 9.74 -24.47 -3.43
C VAL A 180 10.79 -25.51 -3.77
N LEU A 181 11.12 -26.41 -2.84
CA LEU A 181 12.20 -27.38 -3.08
C LEU A 181 11.73 -28.62 -3.87
N GLY A 182 10.45 -28.73 -4.24
CA GLY A 182 9.91 -29.94 -4.88
C GLY A 182 10.19 -31.21 -4.05
N LEU A 183 10.47 -31.07 -2.75
CA LEU A 183 10.82 -32.18 -1.88
C LEU A 183 9.52 -32.91 -1.55
N THR A 184 9.22 -33.86 -2.42
CA THR A 184 8.41 -35.02 -2.11
C THR A 184 8.79 -35.52 -0.71
N LYS A 185 7.85 -36.16 -0.03
CA LYS A 185 8.03 -36.71 1.32
C LYS A 185 9.36 -37.50 1.45
N ALA A 186 9.81 -38.13 0.36
CA ALA A 186 11.07 -38.86 0.24
C ALA A 186 12.34 -37.99 0.42
N ALA A 187 12.41 -36.80 -0.17
CA ALA A 187 13.63 -35.98 -0.13
C ALA A 187 13.81 -35.24 1.22
N ARG A 188 12.72 -35.04 1.97
CA ARG A 188 12.77 -34.64 3.40
C ARG A 188 13.40 -35.74 4.28
N THR A 189 13.12 -37.00 3.96
CA THR A 189 13.72 -38.15 4.65
C THR A 189 15.22 -38.23 4.37
N THR A 190 15.66 -37.93 3.15
CA THR A 190 17.09 -37.95 2.78
C THR A 190 17.89 -36.79 3.41
N ALA A 191 17.33 -35.58 3.47
CA ALA A 191 17.98 -34.43 4.12
C ALA A 191 18.13 -34.62 5.65
N SER A 192 17.23 -35.38 6.28
CA SER A 192 17.31 -35.70 7.72
C SER A 192 18.47 -36.66 8.05
N GLN A 193 19.10 -37.30 7.04
CA GLN A 193 20.22 -38.22 7.23
C GLN A 193 21.60 -37.54 7.06
N THR A 194 21.66 -36.30 6.60
CA THR A 194 22.91 -35.54 6.46
C THR A 194 22.97 -34.44 7.51
N SER A 195 23.87 -34.57 8.49
CA SER A 195 24.07 -33.70 9.65
C SER A 195 24.60 -32.28 9.36
N SER A 196 24.32 -31.73 8.18
CA SER A 196 24.57 -30.33 7.87
C SER A 196 23.30 -29.53 8.13
N THR A 197 23.37 -28.47 8.95
CA THR A 197 22.28 -27.50 9.10
C THR A 197 21.82 -27.07 7.70
N PRO A 198 20.55 -27.32 7.32
CA PRO A 198 20.09 -26.97 5.99
C PRO A 198 20.17 -25.46 5.85
N VAL A 199 21.09 -25.00 5.00
CA VAL A 199 21.12 -23.61 4.54
C VAL A 199 19.84 -23.42 3.75
N PRO A 200 18.89 -22.59 4.21
CA PRO A 200 17.58 -22.54 3.58
C PRO A 200 17.74 -21.87 2.21
N THR A 201 17.58 -22.66 1.15
CA THR A 201 17.65 -22.17 -0.23
C THR A 201 16.71 -20.98 -0.40
N PRO A 202 17.18 -19.83 -0.89
CA PRO A 202 16.32 -18.67 -1.06
C PRO A 202 15.18 -19.02 -2.00
N LEU A 203 13.95 -18.71 -1.58
CA LEU A 203 12.77 -18.94 -2.40
C LEU A 203 12.94 -18.18 -3.74
N PRO A 204 12.76 -18.84 -4.90
CA PRO A 204 12.85 -18.19 -6.19
C PRO A 204 11.75 -17.13 -6.27
N GLY A 205 12.16 -15.91 -6.56
CA GLY A 205 11.27 -14.77 -6.67
C GLY A 205 12.00 -13.58 -7.26
N SER A 206 11.29 -12.76 -8.02
CA SER A 206 11.83 -11.48 -8.47
C SER A 206 11.77 -10.48 -7.33
N THR A 207 12.86 -9.72 -7.16
CA THR A 207 12.92 -8.62 -6.21
C THR A 207 13.29 -7.36 -6.95
N PHE A 208 12.54 -6.29 -6.72
CA PHE A 208 12.95 -4.95 -7.14
C PHE A 208 12.47 -3.91 -6.14
N ALA A 209 13.07 -2.72 -6.18
CA ALA A 209 12.75 -1.63 -5.28
C ALA A 209 12.11 -0.47 -6.05
N VAL A 210 11.04 0.08 -5.49
CA VAL A 210 10.38 1.29 -5.96
C VAL A 210 10.84 2.44 -5.09
N THR A 211 11.46 3.45 -5.70
CA THR A 211 11.86 4.66 -4.95
C THR A 211 10.63 5.54 -4.80
N SER A 212 10.35 5.99 -3.58
CA SER A 212 9.20 6.85 -3.29
C SER A 212 9.67 8.19 -2.73
N PHE A 213 9.08 9.29 -3.20
CA PHE A 213 9.31 10.63 -2.66
C PHE A 213 8.00 11.18 -2.13
N THR A 214 7.94 11.52 -0.86
CA THR A 214 6.75 12.08 -0.20
C THR A 214 6.95 13.58 0.00
N PHE A 215 6.06 14.38 -0.60
CA PHE A 215 6.00 15.82 -0.45
C PHE A 215 4.89 16.16 0.56
N PRO A 216 5.21 16.90 1.63
CA PRO A 216 4.22 17.28 2.64
C PRO A 216 3.18 18.22 2.04
N PRO A 217 1.96 18.29 2.59
CA PRO A 217 0.93 19.16 2.06
C PRO A 217 1.35 20.63 2.07
N LEU A 218 0.97 21.38 1.02
CA LEU A 218 1.25 22.80 0.94
C LEU A 218 0.32 23.57 1.89
N PRO A 219 0.84 24.54 2.68
CA PRO A 219 0.04 25.27 3.65
C PRO A 219 -1.05 26.15 3.01
N SER A 220 -0.92 26.48 1.73
CA SER A 220 -1.84 27.35 0.98
C SER A 220 -2.69 26.63 -0.07
N SER A 221 -2.54 25.30 -0.24
CA SER A 221 -3.37 24.56 -1.21
C SER A 221 -4.67 24.11 -0.56
N SER A 222 -5.81 24.52 -1.13
CA SER A 222 -7.10 23.87 -0.87
C SER A 222 -7.42 23.00 -2.09
N PRO A 223 -7.46 21.66 -1.98
CA PRO A 223 -7.34 20.88 -0.75
C PRO A 223 -5.86 20.68 -0.36
N SER A 224 -5.64 20.39 0.92
CA SER A 224 -4.32 20.01 1.45
C SER A 224 -3.96 18.62 0.92
N VAL A 225 -3.10 18.54 -0.09
CA VAL A 225 -2.70 17.27 -0.74
C VAL A 225 -1.26 16.92 -0.40
N THR A 226 -1.08 15.76 0.23
CA THR A 226 0.21 15.08 0.34
C THR A 226 0.45 14.33 -0.98
N LEU A 227 1.54 14.62 -1.66
CA LEU A 227 1.92 13.93 -2.90
C LEU A 227 2.96 12.86 -2.60
N ARG A 228 2.77 11.63 -3.10
CA ARG A 228 3.84 10.63 -3.19
C ARG A 228 4.14 10.29 -4.64
N LEU A 229 5.42 10.35 -4.99
CA LEU A 229 5.93 9.99 -6.31
C LEU A 229 6.64 8.65 -6.22
N HIS A 230 6.12 7.63 -6.90
CA HIS A 230 6.72 6.30 -6.96
C HIS A 230 7.41 6.08 -8.31
N ILE A 231 8.73 5.96 -8.26
CA ILE A 231 9.60 5.73 -9.40
C ILE A 231 9.98 4.25 -9.45
N LEU A 232 9.59 3.62 -10.54
CA LEU A 232 9.99 2.27 -10.88
C LEU A 232 11.46 2.23 -11.36
N PRO A 233 12.13 1.07 -11.31
CA PRO A 233 13.45 0.87 -11.93
C PRO A 233 13.46 1.26 -13.42
N GLN A 234 14.65 1.66 -13.93
CA GLN A 234 14.90 2.36 -15.20
C GLN A 234 14.28 1.76 -16.49
N THR A 235 13.71 0.57 -16.46
CA THR A 235 13.05 -0.08 -17.60
C THR A 235 11.57 0.27 -17.73
N ALA A 236 10.97 0.90 -16.72
CA ALA A 236 9.56 1.22 -16.73
C ALA A 236 9.31 2.57 -17.42
N GLY A 237 8.63 2.55 -18.58
CA GLY A 237 8.10 3.75 -19.22
C GLY A 237 6.91 4.39 -18.49
N SER A 238 6.82 4.18 -17.17
CA SER A 238 5.70 4.60 -16.32
C SER A 238 6.17 5.07 -14.95
N ILE A 239 5.45 6.02 -14.39
CA ILE A 239 5.61 6.54 -13.04
C ILE A 239 4.24 6.56 -12.34
N PHE A 240 4.22 6.44 -11.02
CA PHE A 240 2.96 6.54 -10.26
C PHE A 240 3.01 7.77 -9.36
N LEU A 241 1.91 8.52 -9.37
CA LEU A 241 1.67 9.63 -8.48
C LEU A 241 0.49 9.26 -7.56
N GLU A 242 0.66 9.50 -6.28
CA GLU A 242 -0.36 9.31 -5.25
C GLU A 242 -0.70 10.67 -4.66
N GLY A 243 -1.96 11.07 -4.76
CA GLY A 243 -2.48 12.26 -4.08
C GLY A 243 -3.31 11.81 -2.88
N GLU A 244 -2.86 12.15 -1.68
CA GLU A 244 -3.55 11.88 -0.42
C GLU A 244 -4.05 13.19 0.18
N HIS A 245 -5.36 13.31 0.40
CA HIS A 245 -5.96 14.37 1.19
C HIS A 245 -6.35 13.82 2.56
N ILE A 246 -5.91 14.50 3.62
CA ILE A 246 -6.34 14.24 4.99
C ILE A 246 -6.77 15.59 5.56
N GLY A 247 -8.04 15.72 5.90
CA GLY A 247 -8.52 16.93 6.55
C GLY A 247 -10.03 17.03 6.66
N PRO A 248 -10.52 18.14 7.22
CA PRO A 248 -11.93 18.47 7.21
C PRO A 248 -12.37 18.67 5.75
N SER A 249 -13.59 18.22 5.45
CA SER A 249 -14.13 18.40 4.10
C SER A 249 -14.54 19.83 3.80
N ASP A 250 -14.48 20.78 4.75
CA ASP A 250 -14.88 22.18 4.60
C ASP A 250 -16.21 22.37 3.85
N GLY A 251 -17.16 21.44 4.05
CA GLY A 251 -18.45 21.42 3.35
C GLY A 251 -18.42 20.92 1.90
N LYS A 252 -17.24 20.60 1.36
CA LYS A 252 -17.07 19.97 0.04
C LYS A 252 -17.57 18.53 0.05
N THR A 253 -18.12 18.11 -1.08
CA THR A 253 -18.49 16.72 -1.29
C THR A 253 -17.25 15.85 -1.52
N MET A 254 -17.38 14.55 -1.30
CA MET A 254 -16.31 13.57 -1.61
C MET A 254 -15.83 13.72 -3.07
N GLU A 255 -16.76 14.00 -3.99
CA GLU A 255 -16.46 13.99 -5.42
C GLU A 255 -15.77 15.28 -5.85
N GLU A 256 -16.04 16.39 -5.16
CA GLU A 256 -15.27 17.63 -5.29
C GLU A 256 -13.83 17.43 -4.83
N ILE A 257 -13.62 16.84 -3.64
CA ILE A 257 -12.27 16.55 -3.14
C ILE A 257 -11.52 15.62 -4.10
N LYS A 258 -12.17 14.56 -4.60
CA LYS A 258 -11.57 13.68 -5.62
C LYS A 258 -11.18 14.43 -6.88
N LYS A 259 -12.08 15.29 -7.37
CA LYS A 259 -11.83 16.09 -8.57
C LYS A 259 -10.62 17.00 -8.35
N GLU A 260 -10.56 17.68 -7.22
CA GLU A 260 -9.44 18.55 -6.87
C GLU A 260 -8.11 17.78 -6.77
N ILE A 261 -8.10 16.59 -6.16
CA ILE A 261 -6.90 15.74 -6.15
C ILE A 261 -6.50 15.33 -7.58
N ARG A 262 -7.45 14.97 -8.44
CA ARG A 262 -7.15 14.61 -9.85
C ARG A 262 -6.60 15.80 -10.63
N ASP A 263 -7.21 16.97 -10.47
CA ASP A 263 -6.78 18.20 -11.13
C ASP A 263 -5.37 18.57 -10.68
N PHE A 264 -5.08 18.43 -9.38
CA PHE A 264 -3.73 18.60 -8.83
C PHE A 264 -2.71 17.60 -9.40
N LEU A 265 -3.04 16.30 -9.42
CA LEU A 265 -2.17 15.27 -9.99
C LEU A 265 -1.93 15.47 -11.50
N ASN A 266 -2.93 16.02 -12.22
CA ASN A 266 -2.78 16.37 -13.63
C ASN A 266 -1.77 17.50 -13.87
N GLN A 267 -1.69 18.48 -12.96
CA GLN A 267 -0.71 19.57 -13.05
C GLN A 267 0.73 19.07 -12.84
N CYS A 268 0.91 17.96 -12.13
CA CYS A 268 2.21 17.34 -11.89
C CYS A 268 2.79 16.63 -13.12
N VAL A 269 1.99 16.41 -14.17
CA VAL A 269 2.41 15.76 -15.42
C VAL A 269 2.28 16.73 -16.59
N LEU A 270 2.89 16.39 -17.73
CA LEU A 270 2.75 17.20 -18.94
C LEU A 270 1.32 17.07 -19.48
N GLU A 271 0.71 18.20 -19.81
CA GLU A 271 -0.60 18.24 -20.47
C GLU A 271 -0.54 17.57 -21.84
N ASP A 272 -1.64 16.92 -22.24
CA ASP A 272 -1.83 16.28 -23.55
C ASP A 272 -0.77 15.26 -24.01
N THR A 273 0.02 14.72 -23.07
CA THR A 273 1.04 13.70 -23.38
C THR A 273 0.91 12.46 -22.50
N GLY A 274 1.26 11.32 -23.08
CA GLY A 274 1.28 10.03 -22.40
C GLY A 274 -0.10 9.44 -22.10
N GLU A 275 -0.11 8.20 -21.62
CA GLU A 275 -1.29 7.49 -21.17
C GLU A 275 -1.48 7.71 -19.66
N LYS A 276 -2.69 8.14 -19.25
CA LYS A 276 -3.06 8.35 -17.84
C LYS A 276 -4.04 7.26 -17.40
N LYS A 277 -3.68 6.45 -16.41
CA LYS A 277 -4.57 5.46 -15.77
C LYS A 277 -4.83 5.84 -14.32
N TRP A 278 -6.10 6.02 -13.98
CA TRP A 278 -6.53 6.42 -12.65
C TRP A 278 -7.02 5.23 -11.83
N LYS A 279 -6.73 5.24 -10.54
CA LYS A 279 -7.31 4.31 -9.58
C LYS A 279 -7.70 5.04 -8.29
N ASP A 280 -8.97 4.94 -7.95
CA ASP A 280 -9.48 5.36 -6.64
C ASP A 280 -9.20 4.24 -5.62
N CYS A 281 -8.49 4.58 -4.53
CA CYS A 281 -8.11 3.60 -3.51
C CYS A 281 -9.26 3.23 -2.57
N HIS A 282 -10.37 3.98 -2.62
CA HIS A 282 -11.53 3.83 -1.73
C HIS A 282 -12.80 3.37 -2.47
N GLU A 283 -12.69 3.05 -3.76
CA GLU A 283 -13.80 2.59 -4.59
C GLU A 283 -14.57 1.43 -3.94
N GLY A 284 -15.89 1.61 -3.76
CA GLY A 284 -16.78 0.55 -3.28
C GLY A 284 -16.72 0.26 -1.77
N THR A 285 -16.15 1.14 -0.94
CA THR A 285 -16.30 1.02 0.52
C THR A 285 -16.54 2.36 1.18
N GLU A 286 -17.29 2.35 2.28
CA GLU A 286 -17.45 3.53 3.13
C GLU A 286 -16.07 4.00 3.62
N THR A 287 -15.73 5.25 3.32
CA THR A 287 -14.46 5.89 3.69
C THR A 287 -14.41 6.34 5.14
N ARG A 288 -15.54 6.28 5.84
CA ARG A 288 -15.68 6.80 7.20
C ARG A 288 -14.88 5.94 8.18
N GLY A 289 -13.90 6.56 8.85
CA GLY A 289 -13.11 5.93 9.92
C GLY A 289 -11.96 5.03 9.46
N LEU A 290 -11.57 5.06 8.18
CA LEU A 290 -10.37 4.35 7.73
C LEU A 290 -9.11 5.14 8.10
N GLU A 291 -8.53 4.79 9.24
CA GLU A 291 -7.29 5.38 9.75
C GLU A 291 -6.13 4.37 9.77
N GLY A 292 -4.91 4.90 9.69
CA GLY A 292 -3.67 4.14 9.84
C GLY A 292 -3.52 2.98 8.85
N VAL A 293 -3.43 1.76 9.38
CA VAL A 293 -3.02 0.55 8.63
C VAL A 293 -4.01 0.16 7.54
N GLU A 294 -5.31 0.29 7.78
CA GLU A 294 -6.32 -0.10 6.79
C GLU A 294 -6.31 0.85 5.59
N ARG A 295 -6.01 2.14 5.81
CA ARG A 295 -5.78 3.10 4.71
C ARG A 295 -4.54 2.71 3.91
N ALA A 296 -3.41 2.52 4.60
CA ALA A 296 -2.16 2.11 3.95
C ALA A 296 -2.31 0.80 3.17
N LYS A 297 -3.04 -0.18 3.72
CA LYS A 297 -3.36 -1.45 3.07
C LYS A 297 -4.17 -1.27 1.79
N ARG A 298 -5.13 -0.35 1.74
CA ARG A 298 -5.91 -0.04 0.53
C ARG A 298 -5.07 0.64 -0.53
N THR A 299 -4.26 1.61 -0.13
CA THR A 299 -3.33 2.29 -1.03
C THR A 299 -2.33 1.31 -1.62
N MET A 300 -1.70 0.49 -0.78
CA MET A 300 -0.74 -0.54 -1.22
C MET A 300 -1.41 -1.64 -2.06
N SER A 301 -2.65 -2.04 -1.74
CA SER A 301 -3.44 -2.95 -2.57
C SER A 301 -3.71 -2.37 -3.95
N SER A 302 -4.10 -1.10 -4.02
CA SER A 302 -4.35 -0.41 -5.29
C SER A 302 -3.07 -0.26 -6.10
N LEU A 303 -1.95 0.11 -5.46
CA LEU A 303 -0.64 0.16 -6.09
C LEU A 303 -0.23 -1.22 -6.63
N ALA A 304 -0.37 -2.29 -5.84
CA ALA A 304 -0.08 -3.65 -6.28
C ALA A 304 -0.94 -4.08 -7.48
N GLN A 305 -2.24 -3.75 -7.48
CA GLN A 305 -3.12 -4.03 -8.62
C GLN A 305 -2.67 -3.30 -9.88
N MET A 306 -2.28 -2.02 -9.77
CA MET A 306 -1.79 -1.26 -10.92
C MET A 306 -0.44 -1.81 -11.42
N LEU A 307 0.47 -2.17 -10.51
CA LEU A 307 1.74 -2.79 -10.86
C LEU A 307 1.55 -4.14 -11.58
N ARG A 308 0.62 -4.97 -11.09
CA ARG A 308 0.25 -6.25 -11.71
C ARG A 308 -0.36 -6.06 -13.10
N ARG A 309 -1.25 -5.08 -13.27
CA ARG A 309 -1.88 -4.75 -14.57
C ARG A 309 -0.87 -4.16 -15.56
N GLY A 310 0.12 -3.44 -15.07
CA GLY A 310 1.26 -2.95 -15.86
C GLY A 310 2.35 -4.00 -16.11
N SER A 311 2.14 -5.26 -15.70
CA SER A 311 3.11 -6.36 -15.84
C SER A 311 4.47 -6.09 -15.15
N PHE A 312 4.49 -5.27 -14.10
CA PHE A 312 5.69 -4.98 -13.32
C PHE A 312 5.97 -6.03 -12.23
N ILE A 313 4.92 -6.66 -11.71
CA ILE A 313 4.99 -7.77 -10.74
C ILE A 313 4.23 -8.98 -11.21
#